data_AF-A0A9P0HYM7-F1
#
_entry.id   AF-A0A9P0HYM7-F1
#
_cell.length_a   1.000
_cell.length_b   1.000
_cell.length_c   1.000
_cell.angle_alpha   90.00
_cell.angle_beta   90.00
_cell.angle_gamma   90.00
#
_symmetry.space_group_name_H-M   'P 1'
#
loop_
_entity.id
_entity.type
_entity.pdbx_description
1 polymer ?
#
loop_
_entity_poly.entity_id
_entity_poly.type
_entity_poly.pdbx_seq_one_letter_code
_entity_poly.pdbx_strand_id
1 'polypeptide(L)'
;MTSSGSVVHLPHDLRLPFARHIAYNGTRYMRRYVVDRVYREKHVQGFHPREITECAFDIVSPKTDSLWPDSELLVVASRAASDSGLKVSLQLNHTELLRTLLLSCGVPMDKHADIYPVLVDVSFGRITSLQLQTHLTSLCITNKDVSNLVRLMDADVPIHEVRELVIPYVKQAKWSKVVSQAVHDLEAVYRNAKALGCECPITVAPFLAYNATQHSGIFWQMSVIRNTENKLVTPKHRAGDLVAAGGRYDALVAEFWKVASTEKDHDSTELRSSSVGFSMSLERMAAILKKLDAETPVQQPNVEMGLICVCVWGTAGNGRDGQAASRRASLARDLWTHRHRAALWPASSADAHDLARPGLLILHDDADVRLACWDGMRLREHKVPYIDVLDFIKQKLYPDAVRNSEPGTGTNRALSWSECEKSNCGFTTSVSFCIASKDRMNKNSKRHCENQINTQITSTLVSLGLQAGVSRVRVHVVAVAVEAAAVRALAAALAAPLDAGELHHAFMPVIDAYPKRRDVLDDALHELTSLVKQNSQCRATDETQLYALYSIPDSLCRLIT
;
A
#
# COMPACT_ATOMS: atom_id res chain seq x y z
N MET A 1 -33.39 -27.58 8.69
CA MET A 1 -33.36 -28.13 10.05
C MET A 1 -32.12 -29.00 10.15
N THR A 2 -31.43 -29.04 11.30
CA THR A 2 -30.33 -30.00 11.52
C THR A 2 -30.89 -31.42 11.65
N SER A 3 -30.03 -32.44 11.59
CA SER A 3 -30.42 -33.83 11.88
C SER A 3 -31.03 -34.01 13.27
N SER A 4 -30.71 -33.13 14.22
CA SER A 4 -31.25 -33.11 15.59
C SER A 4 -32.54 -32.29 15.76
N GLY A 5 -33.10 -31.72 14.68
CA GLY A 5 -34.32 -30.93 14.76
C GLY A 5 -34.13 -29.42 14.99
N SER A 6 -32.89 -28.94 15.11
CA SER A 6 -32.62 -27.52 15.35
C SER A 6 -32.90 -26.67 14.11
N VAL A 7 -33.45 -25.47 14.33
CA VAL A 7 -33.72 -24.50 13.26
C VAL A 7 -32.41 -23.88 12.79
N VAL A 8 -32.23 -23.85 11.47
CA VAL A 8 -31.10 -23.17 10.81
C VAL A 8 -31.66 -22.10 9.89
N HIS A 9 -30.97 -20.97 9.82
CA HIS A 9 -31.36 -19.84 8.99
C HIS A 9 -30.37 -19.66 7.86
N LEU A 10 -30.88 -19.33 6.67
CA LEU A 10 -30.05 -18.84 5.58
C LEU A 10 -29.47 -17.46 5.96
N PRO A 11 -28.23 -17.13 5.56
CA PRO A 11 -27.62 -15.86 5.91
C PRO A 11 -28.35 -14.70 5.22
N HIS A 12 -28.85 -13.75 6.02
CA HIS A 12 -29.44 -12.51 5.53
C HIS A 12 -28.37 -11.51 5.04
N ASP A 13 -27.19 -11.56 5.65
CA ASP A 13 -25.99 -10.82 5.26
C ASP A 13 -24.72 -11.65 5.57
N LEU A 14 -23.57 -11.20 5.07
CA LEU A 14 -22.27 -11.86 5.27
C LEU A 14 -21.52 -11.38 6.53
N ARG A 15 -22.03 -10.33 7.19
CA ARG A 15 -21.37 -9.69 8.34
C ARG A 15 -21.71 -10.39 9.65
N LEU A 16 -22.99 -10.67 9.89
CA LEU A 16 -23.46 -11.30 11.12
C LEU A 16 -22.80 -12.68 11.35
N PRO A 17 -22.72 -13.58 10.35
CA PRO A 17 -22.01 -14.85 10.52
C PRO A 17 -20.53 -14.66 10.85
N PHE A 18 -19.90 -13.60 10.33
CA PHE A 18 -18.49 -13.33 10.56
C PHE A 18 -18.20 -12.68 11.90
N ALA A 19 -19.00 -11.72 12.34
CA ALA A 19 -18.90 -11.15 13.68
C ALA A 19 -18.96 -12.26 14.74
N ARG A 20 -19.88 -13.22 14.56
CA ARG A 20 -19.94 -14.44 15.37
C ARG A 20 -18.68 -15.28 15.28
N HIS A 21 -18.14 -15.52 14.08
CA HIS A 21 -16.89 -16.27 13.90
C HIS A 21 -15.70 -15.61 14.62
N ILE A 22 -15.55 -14.28 14.50
CA ILE A 22 -14.50 -13.51 15.18
C ILE A 22 -14.59 -13.71 16.69
N ALA A 23 -15.79 -13.53 17.24
CA ALA A 23 -16.03 -13.65 18.68
C ALA A 23 -15.76 -15.05 19.20
N TYR A 24 -16.31 -16.09 18.58
CA TYR A 24 -16.20 -17.47 19.08
C TYR A 24 -14.77 -18.03 19.00
N ASN A 25 -13.99 -17.59 18.01
CA ASN A 25 -12.61 -18.02 17.80
C ASN A 25 -11.58 -17.11 18.46
N GLY A 26 -11.98 -15.95 18.99
CA GLY A 26 -11.05 -14.97 19.55
C GLY A 26 -10.07 -14.40 18.52
N THR A 27 -10.52 -14.24 17.27
CA THR A 27 -9.69 -13.75 16.16
C THR A 27 -9.21 -12.32 16.45
N ARG A 28 -7.88 -12.13 16.48
CA ARG A 28 -7.24 -10.82 16.78
C ARG A 28 -6.84 -10.04 15.54
N TYR A 29 -6.53 -10.74 14.45
CA TYR A 29 -6.16 -10.15 13.17
C TYR A 29 -6.68 -11.01 12.03
N MET A 30 -7.34 -10.38 11.06
CA MET A 30 -7.78 -11.02 9.83
C MET A 30 -8.12 -9.95 8.81
N ARG A 31 -7.72 -10.16 7.56
CA ARG A 31 -8.20 -9.37 6.43
C ARG A 31 -8.79 -10.35 5.43
N ARG A 32 -10.05 -10.16 5.07
CA ARG A 32 -10.75 -11.10 4.19
C ARG A 32 -11.66 -10.37 3.21
N TYR A 33 -11.86 -10.98 2.06
CA TYR A 33 -13.03 -10.74 1.24
C TYR A 33 -13.77 -12.06 1.02
N VAL A 34 -15.09 -11.99 0.86
CA VAL A 34 -15.95 -13.14 0.58
C VAL A 34 -16.98 -12.71 -0.46
N VAL A 35 -17.08 -13.48 -1.55
CA VAL A 35 -18.16 -13.36 -2.52
C VAL A 35 -19.09 -14.54 -2.32
N ASP A 36 -20.30 -14.29 -1.86
CA ASP A 36 -21.26 -15.34 -1.54
C ASP A 36 -22.70 -14.85 -1.67
N ARG A 37 -23.64 -15.78 -1.56
CA ARG A 37 -25.08 -15.56 -1.66
C ARG A 37 -25.67 -15.22 -0.31
N VAL A 38 -26.55 -14.23 -0.30
CA VAL A 38 -27.40 -13.87 0.84
C VAL A 38 -28.87 -13.97 0.45
N TYR A 39 -29.73 -14.21 1.43
CA TYR A 39 -31.14 -14.52 1.22
C TYR A 39 -32.02 -13.51 1.94
N ARG A 40 -32.87 -12.82 1.19
CA ARG A 40 -33.82 -11.83 1.73
C ARG A 40 -35.25 -12.24 1.43
N GLU A 41 -36.11 -12.12 2.42
CA GLU A 41 -37.52 -12.42 2.26
C GLU A 41 -38.16 -11.50 1.21
N LYS A 42 -39.05 -12.06 0.38
CA LYS A 42 -39.87 -11.28 -0.53
C LYS A 42 -41.10 -10.81 0.23
N HIS A 43 -41.56 -9.60 -0.07
CA HIS A 43 -42.78 -9.04 0.53
C HIS A 43 -44.05 -9.88 0.22
N VAL A 44 -43.98 -10.78 -0.76
CA VAL A 44 -45.08 -11.70 -1.10
C VAL A 44 -44.89 -13.02 -0.35
N GLN A 45 -45.84 -13.35 0.52
CA GLN A 45 -45.84 -14.60 1.30
C GLN A 45 -45.88 -15.83 0.38
N GLY A 46 -45.24 -16.93 0.81
CA GLY A 46 -45.23 -18.20 0.09
C GLY A 46 -44.22 -18.30 -1.06
N PHE A 47 -43.43 -17.25 -1.31
CA PHE A 47 -42.35 -17.30 -2.30
C PHE A 47 -41.00 -17.62 -1.67
N HIS A 48 -40.15 -18.30 -2.44
CA HIS A 48 -38.75 -18.50 -2.06
C HIS A 48 -38.07 -17.15 -1.80
N PRO A 49 -37.20 -17.06 -0.76
CA PRO A 49 -36.38 -15.89 -0.53
C PRO A 49 -35.63 -15.48 -1.79
N ARG A 50 -35.45 -14.18 -1.98
CA ARG A 50 -34.60 -13.66 -3.05
C ARG A 50 -33.15 -13.98 -2.69
N GLU A 51 -32.48 -14.69 -3.59
CA GLU A 51 -31.03 -14.85 -3.59
C GLU A 51 -30.35 -13.61 -4.19
N ILE A 52 -29.30 -13.11 -3.53
CA ILE A 52 -28.54 -11.93 -3.95
C ILE A 52 -27.06 -12.26 -3.77
N THR A 53 -26.23 -11.95 -4.77
CA THR A 53 -24.76 -12.09 -4.64
C THR A 53 -24.16 -10.82 -4.07
N GLU A 54 -23.46 -10.95 -2.94
CA GLU A 54 -22.75 -9.87 -2.26
C GLU A 54 -21.25 -10.15 -2.17
N CYS A 55 -20.45 -9.09 -2.19
CA CYS A 55 -19.04 -9.12 -1.85
C CYS A 55 -18.85 -8.37 -0.54
N ALA A 56 -18.42 -9.08 0.51
CA ALA A 56 -18.03 -8.49 1.77
C ALA A 56 -16.51 -8.38 1.88
N PHE A 57 -16.01 -7.27 2.42
CA PHE A 57 -14.62 -7.10 2.80
C PHE A 57 -14.53 -6.63 4.24
N ASP A 58 -13.69 -7.29 5.04
CA ASP A 58 -13.55 -7.04 6.46
C ASP A 58 -12.09 -6.96 6.89
N ILE A 59 -11.81 -6.05 7.82
CA ILE A 59 -10.54 -5.88 8.51
C ILE A 59 -10.78 -6.05 10.01
N VAL A 60 -10.18 -7.08 10.57
CA VAL A 60 -10.03 -7.31 12.01
C VAL A 60 -8.59 -6.98 12.37
N SER A 61 -8.42 -6.09 13.34
CA SER A 61 -7.11 -5.62 13.79
C SER A 61 -7.07 -5.55 15.31
N PRO A 62 -5.88 -5.47 15.94
CA PRO A 62 -5.78 -5.22 17.37
C PRO A 62 -6.54 -3.95 17.74
N LYS A 63 -7.21 -3.97 18.90
CA LYS A 63 -8.01 -2.84 19.37
C LYS A 63 -7.11 -1.63 19.65
N THR A 64 -7.32 -0.57 18.90
CA THR A 64 -6.64 0.73 19.04
C THR A 64 -7.63 1.86 18.74
N ASP A 65 -7.30 3.09 19.11
CA ASP A 65 -8.08 4.29 18.75
C ASP A 65 -7.83 4.75 17.29
N SER A 66 -7.25 3.88 16.47
CA SER A 66 -6.87 4.18 15.09
C SER A 66 -8.08 4.15 14.17
N LEU A 67 -8.23 5.23 13.39
CA LEU A 67 -9.24 5.38 12.34
C LEU A 67 -8.72 5.03 10.93
N TRP A 68 -7.48 4.53 10.83
CA TRP A 68 -6.90 4.10 9.57
C TRP A 68 -7.66 2.93 8.91
N PRO A 69 -8.13 1.90 9.66
CA PRO A 69 -8.94 0.84 9.07
C PRO A 69 -10.23 1.37 8.44
N ASP A 70 -10.93 2.30 9.11
CA ASP A 70 -12.16 2.92 8.60
C ASP A 70 -11.91 3.65 7.27
N SER A 71 -10.82 4.42 7.20
CA SER A 71 -10.40 5.11 5.97
C SER A 71 -9.97 4.16 4.86
N GLU A 72 -9.29 3.07 5.21
CA GLU A 72 -8.86 2.05 4.25
C GLU A 72 -10.06 1.39 3.57
N LEU A 73 -11.15 1.13 4.31
CA LEU A 73 -12.39 0.60 3.72
C LEU A 73 -12.97 1.52 2.65
N LEU A 74 -12.97 2.85 2.87
CA LEU A 74 -13.46 3.81 1.89
C LEU A 74 -12.66 3.73 0.59
N VAL A 75 -11.34 3.60 0.70
CA VAL A 75 -10.42 3.51 -0.44
C VAL A 75 -10.62 2.19 -1.18
N VAL A 76 -10.72 1.06 -0.46
CA VAL A 76 -10.92 -0.26 -1.06
C VAL A 76 -12.27 -0.32 -1.79
N ALA A 77 -13.36 0.14 -1.15
CA ALA A 77 -14.69 0.12 -1.74
C ALA A 77 -14.81 1.04 -2.96
N SER A 78 -14.27 2.26 -2.88
CA SER A 78 -14.29 3.22 -3.99
C SER A 78 -13.45 2.74 -5.17
N ARG A 79 -12.25 2.19 -4.93
CA ARG A 79 -11.42 1.60 -6.00
C ARG A 79 -12.11 0.41 -6.66
N ALA A 80 -12.66 -0.52 -5.88
CA ALA A 80 -13.37 -1.68 -6.43
C ALA A 80 -14.53 -1.27 -7.36
N ALA A 81 -15.28 -0.21 -7.01
CA ALA A 81 -16.34 0.30 -7.87
C ALA A 81 -15.80 1.08 -9.10
N SER A 82 -14.82 1.96 -8.91
CA SER A 82 -14.20 2.74 -9.98
C SER A 82 -13.49 1.87 -11.02
N ASP A 83 -12.75 0.85 -10.57
CA ASP A 83 -12.06 -0.12 -11.44
C ASP A 83 -13.06 -1.00 -12.21
N SER A 84 -14.30 -1.11 -11.72
CA SER A 84 -15.42 -1.74 -12.45
C SER A 84 -16.08 -0.79 -13.45
N GLY A 85 -15.63 0.46 -13.56
CA GLY A 85 -16.18 1.48 -14.46
C GLY A 85 -17.30 2.35 -13.86
N LEU A 86 -17.60 2.22 -12.56
CA LEU A 86 -18.65 3.01 -11.90
C LEU A 86 -18.08 4.30 -11.30
N LYS A 87 -18.73 5.44 -11.61
CA LYS A 87 -18.52 6.68 -10.86
C LYS A 87 -19.35 6.64 -9.59
N VAL A 88 -18.72 6.81 -8.43
CA VAL A 88 -19.38 6.66 -7.12
C VAL A 88 -19.13 7.85 -6.20
N SER A 89 -20.03 8.05 -5.23
CA SER A 89 -19.85 8.95 -4.09
C SER A 89 -20.07 8.20 -2.78
N LEU A 90 -19.44 8.70 -1.71
CA LEU A 90 -19.56 8.18 -0.35
C LEU A 90 -20.30 9.19 0.53
N GLN A 91 -21.29 8.71 1.28
CA GLN A 91 -21.96 9.47 2.34
C GLN A 91 -21.59 8.84 3.68
N LEU A 92 -20.94 9.61 4.55
CA LEU A 92 -20.54 9.19 5.88
C LEU A 92 -21.55 9.62 6.93
N ASN A 93 -21.59 8.89 8.04
CA ASN A 93 -22.20 9.32 9.28
C ASN A 93 -21.51 8.65 10.48
N HIS A 94 -21.87 9.05 11.69
CA HIS A 94 -21.36 8.50 12.94
C HIS A 94 -22.52 8.14 13.86
N THR A 95 -22.47 6.95 14.47
CA THR A 95 -23.55 6.42 15.33
C THR A 95 -23.92 7.35 16.48
N GLU A 96 -22.91 7.86 17.19
CA GLU A 96 -23.14 8.84 18.27
C GLU A 96 -23.65 10.20 17.77
N LEU A 97 -23.32 10.61 16.53
CA LEU A 97 -23.87 11.81 15.92
C LEU A 97 -25.36 11.62 15.66
N LEU A 98 -25.73 10.52 14.99
CA LEU A 98 -27.12 10.17 14.69
C LEU A 98 -27.98 10.08 15.97
N ARG A 99 -27.52 9.35 16.99
CA ARG A 99 -28.21 9.20 18.28
C ARG A 99 -28.41 10.55 18.97
N THR A 100 -27.36 11.37 19.02
CA THR A 100 -27.41 12.65 19.73
C THR A 100 -28.31 13.67 19.01
N LEU A 101 -28.31 13.67 17.68
CA LEU A 101 -29.20 14.53 16.89
C LEU A 101 -30.66 14.11 17.04
N LEU A 102 -30.96 12.80 17.01
CA LEU A 102 -32.31 12.30 17.30
C LEU A 102 -32.80 12.70 18.68
N LEU A 103 -31.94 12.57 19.70
CA LEU A 103 -32.25 13.02 21.06
C LEU A 103 -32.49 14.53 21.13
N SER A 104 -31.68 15.32 20.41
CA SER A 104 -31.81 16.77 20.34
C SER A 104 -33.08 17.21 19.60
N CYS A 105 -33.59 16.36 18.71
CA CYS A 105 -34.89 16.49 18.05
C CYS A 105 -36.04 15.83 18.85
N GLY A 106 -35.84 15.53 20.13
CA GLY A 106 -36.91 15.03 21.01
C GLY A 106 -37.28 13.57 20.83
N VAL A 107 -36.53 12.78 20.05
CA VAL A 107 -36.77 11.33 19.89
C VAL A 107 -36.13 10.58 21.07
N PRO A 108 -36.92 9.89 21.92
CA PRO A 108 -36.39 9.11 23.05
C PRO A 108 -35.48 7.96 22.59
N MET A 109 -34.47 7.61 23.38
CA MET A 109 -33.48 6.58 23.02
C MET A 109 -34.09 5.19 22.79
N ASP A 110 -35.14 4.84 23.53
CA ASP A 110 -35.88 3.58 23.37
C ASP A 110 -36.61 3.47 22.03
N LYS A 111 -36.83 4.60 21.35
CA LYS A 111 -37.45 4.67 20.01
C LYS A 111 -36.45 4.74 18.86
N HIS A 112 -35.14 4.80 19.14
CA HIS A 112 -34.12 4.94 18.08
C HIS A 112 -34.08 3.71 17.16
N ALA A 113 -34.23 2.50 17.70
CA ALA A 113 -34.26 1.28 16.88
C ALA A 113 -35.47 1.26 15.92
N ASP A 114 -36.62 1.77 16.37
CA ASP A 114 -37.86 1.84 15.58
C ASP A 114 -37.78 2.93 14.49
N ILE A 115 -37.10 4.05 14.76
CA ILE A 115 -37.03 5.17 13.81
C ILE A 115 -35.99 4.95 12.70
N TYR A 116 -34.93 4.17 12.91
CA TYR A 116 -33.91 3.96 11.88
C TYR A 116 -34.45 3.37 10.57
N PRO A 117 -35.28 2.31 10.57
CA PRO A 117 -35.92 1.82 9.34
C PRO A 117 -36.78 2.89 8.66
N VAL A 118 -37.50 3.72 9.43
CA VAL A 118 -38.31 4.82 8.90
C VAL A 118 -37.43 5.84 8.18
N LEU A 119 -36.30 6.26 8.79
CA LEU A 119 -35.34 7.17 8.15
C LEU A 119 -34.78 6.59 6.84
N VAL A 120 -34.48 5.29 6.82
CA VAL A 120 -34.04 4.59 5.60
C VAL A 120 -35.13 4.58 4.54
N ASP A 121 -36.37 4.31 4.90
CA ASP A 121 -37.49 4.29 3.97
C ASP A 121 -37.79 5.68 3.39
N VAL A 122 -37.67 6.75 4.18
CA VAL A 122 -37.76 8.13 3.66
C VAL A 122 -36.62 8.43 2.70
N SER A 123 -35.39 8.06 3.07
CA SER A 123 -34.18 8.29 2.25
C SER A 123 -34.26 7.59 0.88
N PHE A 124 -34.95 6.45 0.84
CA PHE A 124 -35.22 5.67 -0.38
C PHE A 124 -36.53 6.05 -1.10
N GLY A 125 -37.29 7.01 -0.57
CA GLY A 125 -38.56 7.44 -1.14
C GLY A 125 -39.65 6.36 -1.11
N ARG A 126 -39.55 5.38 -0.21
CA ARG A 126 -40.60 4.38 0.04
C ARG A 126 -41.75 4.98 0.86
N ILE A 127 -41.43 5.93 1.73
CA ILE A 127 -42.39 6.76 2.45
C ILE A 127 -42.08 8.25 2.22
N THR A 128 -43.10 9.09 2.35
CA THR A 128 -42.99 10.53 2.12
C THR A 128 -42.55 11.28 3.38
N SER A 129 -42.00 12.49 3.21
CA SER A 129 -41.70 13.37 4.35
C SER A 129 -42.95 13.68 5.19
N LEU A 130 -44.13 13.77 4.57
CA LEU A 130 -45.39 13.94 5.30
C LEU A 130 -45.71 12.73 6.19
N GLN A 131 -45.50 11.51 5.70
CA GLN A 131 -45.70 10.29 6.50
C GLN A 131 -44.72 10.23 7.68
N LEU A 132 -43.47 10.65 7.47
CA LEU A 132 -42.51 10.80 8.57
C LEU A 132 -43.00 11.80 9.61
N GLN A 133 -43.44 13.00 9.18
CA GLN A 133 -43.95 14.03 10.10
C GLN A 133 -45.13 13.52 10.92
N THR A 134 -46.07 12.79 10.30
CA THR A 134 -47.18 12.14 11.01
C THR A 134 -46.69 11.16 12.05
N HIS A 135 -45.71 10.30 11.71
CA HIS A 135 -45.14 9.33 12.64
C HIS A 135 -44.40 10.01 13.80
N LEU A 136 -43.62 11.06 13.53
CA LEU A 136 -42.93 11.82 14.58
C LEU A 136 -43.92 12.55 15.49
N THR A 137 -45.02 13.05 14.94
CA THR A 137 -46.08 13.70 15.72
C THR A 137 -46.79 12.70 16.63
N SER A 138 -46.99 11.45 16.17
CA SER A 138 -47.56 10.39 17.02
C SER A 138 -46.63 9.96 18.17
N LEU A 139 -45.35 10.31 18.10
CA LEU A 139 -44.38 10.16 19.19
C LEU A 139 -44.34 11.40 20.13
N CYS A 140 -45.29 12.33 19.99
CA CYS A 140 -45.38 13.56 20.78
C CYS A 140 -44.17 14.49 20.65
N ILE A 141 -43.50 14.47 19.50
CA ILE A 141 -42.36 15.36 19.20
C ILE A 141 -42.90 16.75 18.81
N THR A 142 -42.20 17.82 19.22
CA THR A 142 -42.66 19.19 18.94
C THR A 142 -42.55 19.52 17.45
N ASN A 143 -43.46 20.34 16.91
CA ASN A 143 -43.41 20.78 15.50
C ASN A 143 -42.07 21.43 15.10
N LYS A 144 -41.43 22.13 16.05
CA LYS A 144 -40.11 22.71 15.87
C LYS A 144 -39.04 21.62 15.66
N ASP A 145 -39.06 20.59 16.49
CA ASP A 145 -38.09 19.51 16.43
C ASP A 145 -38.31 18.61 15.22
N VAL A 146 -39.57 18.38 14.82
CA VAL A 146 -39.92 17.73 13.54
C VAL A 146 -39.33 18.53 12.37
N SER A 147 -39.49 19.85 12.36
CA SER A 147 -38.94 20.71 11.31
C SER A 147 -37.41 20.67 11.26
N ASN A 148 -36.75 20.65 12.43
CA ASN A 148 -35.29 20.50 12.53
C ASN A 148 -34.82 19.14 11.99
N LEU A 149 -35.54 18.06 12.35
CA LEU A 149 -35.24 16.71 11.90
C LEU A 149 -35.34 16.60 10.38
N VAL A 150 -36.43 17.10 9.78
CA VAL A 150 -36.61 17.11 8.33
C VAL A 150 -35.47 17.87 7.63
N ARG A 151 -35.08 19.03 8.17
CA ARG A 151 -33.95 19.80 7.63
C ARG A 151 -32.62 19.03 7.69
N LEU A 152 -32.34 18.36 8.80
CA LEU A 152 -31.12 17.56 8.96
C LEU A 152 -31.14 16.27 8.14
N MET A 153 -32.33 15.75 7.82
CA MET A 153 -32.53 14.62 6.93
C MET A 153 -32.30 14.97 5.46
N ASP A 154 -32.65 16.18 5.05
CA ASP A 154 -32.39 16.67 3.70
C ASP A 154 -30.94 17.15 3.51
N ALA A 155 -30.16 17.27 4.59
CA ALA A 155 -28.78 17.73 4.56
C ALA A 155 -27.82 16.64 4.07
N ASP A 156 -27.03 17.00 3.04
CA ASP A 156 -25.89 16.24 2.55
C ASP A 156 -24.77 17.22 2.25
N VAL A 157 -23.84 17.37 3.20
CA VAL A 157 -22.88 18.49 3.20
C VAL A 157 -21.44 18.01 3.06
N PRO A 158 -20.53 18.82 2.48
CA PRO A 158 -19.10 18.57 2.55
C PRO A 158 -18.62 18.43 4.01
N ILE A 159 -17.57 17.63 4.20
CA ILE A 159 -17.03 17.33 5.54
C ILE A 159 -16.63 18.56 6.36
N HIS A 160 -16.20 19.65 5.72
CA HIS A 160 -15.76 20.85 6.42
C HIS A 160 -16.93 21.70 6.96
N GLU A 161 -18.13 21.51 6.42
CA GLU A 161 -19.35 22.23 6.82
C GLU A 161 -20.14 21.50 7.92
N VAL A 162 -19.85 20.21 8.14
CA VAL A 162 -20.62 19.37 9.08
C VAL A 162 -20.67 19.97 10.49
N ARG A 163 -19.56 20.57 10.94
CA ARG A 163 -19.43 21.16 12.27
C ARG A 163 -20.43 22.31 12.46
N GLU A 164 -20.48 23.22 11.50
CA GLU A 164 -21.36 24.38 11.53
C GLU A 164 -22.83 23.97 11.38
N LEU A 165 -23.09 22.90 10.63
CA LEU A 165 -24.42 22.32 10.48
C LEU A 165 -24.96 21.75 11.80
N VAL A 166 -24.18 20.91 12.51
CA VAL A 166 -24.72 20.09 13.61
C VAL A 166 -24.64 20.73 14.99
N ILE A 167 -23.63 21.57 15.26
CA ILE A 167 -23.43 22.20 16.58
C ILE A 167 -24.66 23.00 17.05
N PRO A 168 -25.34 23.81 16.20
CA PRO A 168 -26.49 24.61 16.64
C PRO A 168 -27.67 23.81 17.19
N TYR A 169 -27.78 22.52 16.83
CA TYR A 169 -28.88 21.66 17.29
C TYR A 169 -28.63 21.07 18.68
N VAL A 170 -27.40 21.13 19.19
CA VAL A 170 -26.98 20.38 20.38
C VAL A 170 -26.68 21.35 21.53
N LYS A 171 -27.70 21.62 22.35
CA LYS A 171 -27.62 22.67 23.39
C LYS A 171 -26.96 22.22 24.70
N GLN A 172 -27.06 20.93 25.04
CA GLN A 172 -26.52 20.44 26.32
C GLN A 172 -25.03 20.16 26.19
N ALA A 173 -24.24 20.64 27.16
CA ALA A 173 -22.78 20.51 27.15
C ALA A 173 -22.29 19.06 27.02
N LYS A 174 -22.96 18.11 27.70
CA LYS A 174 -22.67 16.67 27.61
C LYS A 174 -22.71 16.18 26.16
N TRP A 175 -23.79 16.49 25.45
CA TRP A 175 -24.03 16.07 24.08
C TRP A 175 -23.15 16.82 23.08
N SER A 176 -22.82 18.09 23.36
CA SER A 176 -21.92 18.90 22.54
C SER A 176 -20.52 18.28 22.44
N LYS A 177 -19.99 17.72 23.55
CA LYS A 177 -18.71 16.99 23.54
C LYS A 177 -18.78 15.72 22.69
N VAL A 178 -19.85 14.94 22.84
CA VAL A 178 -20.07 13.70 22.06
C VAL A 178 -20.11 14.01 20.56
N VAL A 179 -20.87 15.03 20.17
CA VAL A 179 -20.99 15.46 18.77
C VAL A 179 -19.69 16.03 18.24
N SER A 180 -18.96 16.80 19.04
CA SER A 180 -17.65 17.33 18.65
C SER A 180 -16.64 16.22 18.39
N GLN A 181 -16.65 15.16 19.19
CA GLN A 181 -15.80 13.98 18.98
C GLN A 181 -16.22 13.21 17.71
N ALA A 182 -17.53 12.96 17.53
CA ALA A 182 -18.04 12.28 16.34
C ALA A 182 -17.68 13.04 15.04
N VAL A 183 -17.80 14.37 15.06
CA VAL A 183 -17.37 15.23 13.94
C VAL A 183 -15.86 15.17 13.73
N HIS A 184 -15.07 15.20 14.82
CA HIS A 184 -13.62 15.04 14.72
C HIS A 184 -13.23 13.71 14.08
N ASP A 185 -13.89 12.61 14.43
CA ASP A 185 -13.58 11.28 13.89
C ASP A 185 -13.96 11.18 12.41
N LEU A 186 -15.09 11.79 12.00
CA LEU A 186 -15.47 11.93 10.59
C LEU A 186 -14.43 12.73 9.79
N GLU A 187 -13.98 13.87 10.33
CA GLU A 187 -12.93 14.69 9.70
C GLU A 187 -11.61 13.91 9.59
N ALA A 188 -11.24 13.15 10.62
CA ALA A 188 -10.04 12.33 10.64
C ALA A 188 -10.08 11.22 9.58
N VAL A 189 -11.21 10.49 9.49
CA VAL A 189 -11.39 9.46 8.46
C VAL A 189 -11.35 10.04 7.06
N TYR A 190 -11.96 11.20 6.85
CA TYR A 190 -11.87 11.90 5.57
C TYR A 190 -10.44 12.25 5.20
N ARG A 191 -9.67 12.87 6.11
CA ARG A 191 -8.28 13.27 5.84
C ARG A 191 -7.39 12.06 5.57
N ASN A 192 -7.51 11.00 6.37
CA ASN A 192 -6.78 9.75 6.18
C ASN A 192 -7.14 9.09 4.84
N ALA A 193 -8.42 9.03 4.47
CA ALA A 193 -8.85 8.48 3.18
C ALA A 193 -8.30 9.31 2.00
N LYS A 194 -8.29 10.64 2.11
CA LYS A 194 -7.66 11.52 1.10
C LYS A 194 -6.16 11.27 0.99
N ALA A 195 -5.46 11.10 2.12
CA ALA A 195 -4.03 10.77 2.12
C ALA A 195 -3.71 9.41 1.48
N LEU A 196 -4.62 8.43 1.62
CA LEU A 196 -4.53 7.12 0.96
C LEU A 196 -4.88 7.16 -0.55
N GLY A 197 -5.30 8.31 -1.07
CA GLY A 197 -5.66 8.49 -2.48
C GLY A 197 -7.11 8.17 -2.81
N CYS A 198 -8.05 8.42 -1.89
CA CYS A 198 -9.48 8.32 -2.17
C CYS A 198 -9.97 9.52 -3.02
N GLU A 199 -10.25 9.27 -4.29
CA GLU A 199 -10.62 10.33 -5.25
C GLU A 199 -12.11 10.64 -5.28
N CYS A 200 -12.97 9.69 -4.89
CA CYS A 200 -14.42 9.89 -4.96
C CYS A 200 -14.88 11.05 -4.03
N PRO A 201 -16.01 11.71 -4.37
CA PRO A 201 -16.66 12.66 -3.48
C PRO A 201 -17.06 12.00 -2.16
N ILE A 202 -16.80 12.68 -1.04
CA ILE A 202 -17.17 12.24 0.30
C ILE A 202 -17.96 13.37 0.97
N THR A 203 -19.18 13.07 1.39
CA THR A 203 -20.08 14.00 2.08
C THR A 203 -20.54 13.40 3.41
N VAL A 204 -21.21 14.20 4.24
CA VAL A 204 -21.82 13.77 5.50
C VAL A 204 -23.33 13.97 5.43
N ALA A 205 -24.06 12.90 5.71
CA ALA A 205 -25.52 12.90 5.84
C ALA A 205 -25.88 12.60 7.30
N PRO A 206 -26.22 13.60 8.14
CA PRO A 206 -26.36 13.42 9.60
C PRO A 206 -27.45 12.43 10.03
N PHE A 207 -28.45 12.21 9.17
CA PHE A 207 -29.57 11.28 9.39
C PHE A 207 -29.49 10.02 8.51
N LEU A 208 -28.35 9.76 7.88
CA LEU A 208 -28.07 8.45 7.29
C LEU A 208 -28.17 7.38 8.37
N ALA A 209 -29.08 6.43 8.21
CA ALA A 209 -29.38 5.39 9.21
C ALA A 209 -29.32 3.96 8.66
N TYR A 210 -28.81 3.77 7.43
CA TYR A 210 -28.78 2.45 6.79
C TYR A 210 -27.96 1.45 7.60
N ASN A 211 -28.60 0.38 8.09
CA ASN A 211 -28.05 -0.63 9.00
C ASN A 211 -27.34 -0.04 10.24
N ALA A 212 -27.75 1.14 10.72
CA ALA A 212 -27.09 1.85 11.81
C ALA A 212 -26.95 1.03 13.12
N THR A 213 -27.87 0.09 13.36
CA THR A 213 -27.83 -0.80 14.53
C THR A 213 -26.67 -1.79 14.52
N GLN A 214 -26.14 -2.14 13.34
CA GLN A 214 -25.01 -3.05 13.20
C GLN A 214 -23.66 -2.35 13.42
N HIS A 215 -23.66 -1.02 13.52
CA HIS A 215 -22.46 -0.20 13.51
C HIS A 215 -22.15 0.40 14.88
N SER A 216 -20.88 0.70 15.11
CA SER A 216 -20.38 1.38 16.31
C SER A 216 -19.24 2.32 15.92
N GLY A 217 -19.45 3.63 16.00
CA GLY A 217 -18.56 4.64 15.43
C GLY A 217 -18.99 5.08 14.02
N ILE A 218 -18.04 5.10 13.09
CA ILE A 218 -18.24 5.57 11.71
C ILE A 218 -18.88 4.49 10.84
N PHE A 219 -19.84 4.91 10.02
CA PHE A 219 -20.48 4.10 9.00
C PHE A 219 -20.84 4.94 7.79
N TRP A 220 -21.08 4.29 6.67
CA TRP A 220 -21.18 4.95 5.39
C TRP A 220 -21.95 4.12 4.37
N GLN A 221 -22.41 4.81 3.33
CA GLN A 221 -22.99 4.20 2.16
C GLN A 221 -22.34 4.75 0.89
N MET A 222 -22.34 3.94 -0.16
CA MET A 222 -21.77 4.28 -1.47
C MET A 222 -22.84 4.16 -2.56
N SER A 223 -22.99 5.24 -3.31
CA SER A 223 -23.99 5.36 -4.37
C SER A 223 -23.33 5.68 -5.71
N VAL A 224 -23.90 5.18 -6.80
CA VAL A 224 -23.47 5.52 -8.17
C VAL A 224 -23.92 6.94 -8.52
N ILE A 225 -23.00 7.74 -9.06
CA ILE A 225 -23.27 9.07 -9.59
C ILE A 225 -23.76 8.92 -11.03
N ARG A 226 -25.01 9.29 -11.30
CA ARG A 226 -25.54 9.37 -12.66
C ARG A 226 -25.30 10.76 -13.24
N ASN A 227 -24.67 10.82 -14.41
CA ASN A 227 -24.49 12.06 -15.17
C ASN A 227 -25.84 12.43 -15.83
N THR A 228 -26.78 12.96 -15.04
CA THR A 228 -28.04 13.49 -15.57
C THR A 228 -28.08 14.99 -15.30
N GLU A 229 -27.46 15.76 -16.20
CA GLU A 229 -27.45 17.23 -16.14
C GLU A 229 -28.86 17.88 -16.23
N ASN A 230 -29.95 17.13 -16.43
CA ASN A 230 -31.28 17.71 -16.66
C ASN A 230 -32.48 16.96 -16.04
N LYS A 231 -32.30 16.13 -14.99
CA LYS A 231 -33.44 15.58 -14.25
C LYS A 231 -33.22 15.73 -12.74
N LEU A 232 -34.18 16.36 -12.05
CA LEU A 232 -34.26 16.32 -10.58
C LEU A 232 -34.09 14.86 -10.14
N VAL A 233 -33.05 14.59 -9.35
CA VAL A 233 -32.80 13.27 -8.77
C VAL A 233 -33.98 12.93 -7.85
N THR A 234 -34.94 12.16 -8.35
CA THR A 234 -36.08 11.73 -7.53
C THR A 234 -35.58 10.73 -6.48
N PRO A 235 -36.19 10.67 -5.28
CA PRO A 235 -35.76 9.77 -4.21
C PRO A 235 -35.82 8.28 -4.59
N LYS A 236 -36.63 7.90 -5.60
CA LYS A 236 -36.63 6.56 -6.20
C LYS A 236 -35.30 6.17 -6.87
N HIS A 237 -34.53 7.14 -7.40
CA HIS A 237 -33.20 6.87 -7.95
C HIS A 237 -32.17 6.57 -6.84
N ARG A 238 -32.27 7.24 -5.68
CA ARG A 238 -31.33 7.07 -4.55
C ARG A 238 -31.23 5.63 -4.05
N ALA A 239 -32.36 4.93 -3.96
CA ALA A 239 -32.39 3.52 -3.54
C ALA A 239 -31.79 2.55 -4.57
N GLY A 240 -31.92 2.88 -5.86
CA GLY A 240 -31.41 2.08 -6.97
C GLY A 240 -29.91 2.27 -7.22
N ASP A 241 -29.36 3.38 -6.73
CA ASP A 241 -27.95 3.75 -6.93
C ASP A 241 -27.04 3.29 -5.77
N LEU A 242 -27.61 2.89 -4.62
CA LEU A 242 -26.87 2.29 -3.52
C LEU A 242 -26.27 0.94 -3.93
N VAL A 243 -24.94 0.88 -3.93
CA VAL A 243 -24.14 -0.29 -4.34
C VAL A 243 -23.33 -0.90 -3.21
N ALA A 244 -22.96 -0.15 -2.18
CA ALA A 244 -22.27 -0.68 -1.01
C ALA A 244 -22.62 0.07 0.28
N ALA A 245 -22.47 -0.60 1.41
CA ALA A 245 -22.58 0.01 2.74
C ALA A 245 -21.60 -0.64 3.72
N GLY A 246 -21.00 0.17 4.59
CA GLY A 246 -19.93 -0.27 5.46
C GLY A 246 -19.76 0.58 6.69
N GLY A 247 -18.86 0.14 7.56
CA GLY A 247 -18.55 0.83 8.80
C GLY A 247 -17.91 -0.09 9.82
N ARG A 248 -17.64 0.50 10.98
CA ARG A 248 -17.14 -0.20 12.16
C ARG A 248 -18.27 -0.93 12.88
N TYR A 249 -18.01 -2.12 13.39
CA TYR A 249 -19.02 -2.98 14.03
C TYR A 249 -18.49 -3.69 15.29
N ASP A 250 -17.61 -3.03 16.03
CA ASP A 250 -17.05 -3.51 17.30
C ASP A 250 -18.12 -3.94 18.31
N ALA A 251 -19.21 -3.18 18.42
CA ALA A 251 -20.31 -3.49 19.33
C ALA A 251 -20.97 -4.85 19.00
N LEU A 252 -21.15 -5.16 17.71
CA LEU A 252 -21.73 -6.43 17.26
C LEU A 252 -20.83 -7.62 17.63
N VAL A 253 -19.51 -7.48 17.47
CA VAL A 253 -18.56 -8.52 17.90
C VAL A 253 -18.58 -8.68 19.43
N ALA A 254 -18.67 -7.57 20.16
CA ALA A 254 -18.74 -7.58 21.62
C ALA A 254 -20.01 -8.29 22.14
N GLU A 255 -21.14 -8.17 21.46
CA GLU A 255 -22.37 -8.91 21.80
C GLU A 255 -22.18 -10.42 21.66
N PHE A 256 -21.60 -10.89 20.55
CA PHE A 256 -21.28 -12.31 20.39
C PHE A 256 -20.19 -12.78 21.37
N TRP A 257 -19.22 -11.91 21.70
CA TRP A 257 -18.16 -12.22 22.67
C TRP A 257 -18.73 -12.52 24.05
N LYS A 258 -19.73 -11.75 24.50
CA LYS A 258 -20.41 -11.99 25.78
C LYS A 258 -21.01 -13.40 25.84
N VAL A 259 -21.68 -13.81 24.76
CA VAL A 259 -22.28 -15.16 24.66
C VAL A 259 -21.20 -16.25 24.62
N ALA A 260 -20.16 -16.06 23.81
CA ALA A 260 -19.06 -17.02 23.70
C ALA A 260 -18.27 -17.18 25.02
N SER A 261 -18.15 -16.10 25.79
CA SER A 261 -17.43 -16.09 27.08
C SER A 261 -18.25 -16.67 28.22
N THR A 262 -19.58 -16.76 28.09
CA THR A 262 -20.41 -17.47 29.10
C THR A 262 -20.34 -18.99 28.96
N GLU A 263 -19.97 -19.51 27.79
CA GLU A 263 -19.87 -20.96 27.52
C GLU A 263 -18.49 -21.55 27.83
N LYS A 264 -17.45 -20.71 27.82
CA LYS A 264 -16.08 -21.09 28.17
C LYS A 264 -15.78 -20.43 29.51
N ASP A 265 -15.28 -21.16 30.52
CA ASP A 265 -14.79 -20.65 31.82
C ASP A 265 -13.55 -19.70 31.66
N HIS A 266 -13.63 -18.75 30.73
CA HIS A 266 -12.66 -17.70 30.48
C HIS A 266 -13.02 -16.49 31.34
N ASP A 267 -12.87 -16.64 32.65
CA ASP A 267 -12.77 -15.48 33.53
C ASP A 267 -11.58 -14.64 33.03
N SER A 268 -11.84 -13.37 32.70
CA SER A 268 -10.86 -12.28 32.45
C SER A 268 -10.29 -11.99 31.04
N THR A 269 -10.60 -12.72 29.96
CA THR A 269 -10.11 -12.31 28.62
C THR A 269 -10.98 -11.21 28.00
N GLU A 270 -10.47 -9.98 27.97
CA GLU A 270 -11.10 -8.87 27.23
C GLU A 270 -11.04 -9.10 25.70
N LEU A 271 -12.06 -8.63 24.99
CA LEU A 271 -12.04 -8.54 23.52
C LEU A 271 -10.98 -7.51 23.08
N ARG A 272 -9.88 -8.01 22.49
CA ARG A 272 -8.72 -7.20 22.08
C ARG A 272 -8.66 -6.90 20.59
N SER A 273 -9.78 -6.99 19.88
CA SER A 273 -9.86 -6.69 18.46
C SER A 273 -10.87 -5.59 18.13
N SER A 274 -10.62 -4.93 17.00
CA SER A 274 -11.44 -3.92 16.35
C SER A 274 -11.79 -4.45 14.96
N SER A 275 -13.04 -4.30 14.55
CA SER A 275 -13.60 -4.86 13.32
C SER A 275 -14.33 -3.80 12.51
N VAL A 276 -13.90 -3.65 11.26
CA VAL A 276 -14.51 -2.77 10.27
C VAL A 276 -14.75 -3.54 8.98
N GLY A 277 -15.79 -3.23 8.23
CA GLY A 277 -16.01 -3.87 6.94
C GLY A 277 -17.15 -3.26 6.13
N PHE A 278 -17.31 -3.70 4.90
CA PHE A 278 -18.41 -3.29 4.01
C PHE A 278 -18.98 -4.49 3.26
N SER A 279 -20.23 -4.36 2.83
CA SER A 279 -20.86 -5.26 1.85
C SER A 279 -21.19 -4.48 0.59
N MET A 280 -20.98 -5.09 -0.56
CA MET A 280 -21.18 -4.54 -1.89
C MET A 280 -22.07 -5.48 -2.70
N SER A 281 -23.12 -4.94 -3.32
CA SER A 281 -24.06 -5.73 -4.11
C SER A 281 -23.56 -5.88 -5.55
N LEU A 282 -22.98 -7.05 -5.84
CA LEU A 282 -22.48 -7.36 -7.18
C LEU A 282 -23.61 -7.42 -8.21
N GLU A 283 -24.78 -7.93 -7.82
CA GLU A 283 -25.97 -7.97 -8.69
C GLU A 283 -26.41 -6.56 -9.11
N ARG A 284 -26.42 -5.60 -8.18
CA ARG A 284 -26.78 -4.21 -8.49
C ARG A 284 -25.73 -3.55 -9.37
N MET A 285 -24.45 -3.71 -9.05
CA MET A 285 -23.37 -3.18 -9.88
C MET A 285 -23.45 -3.72 -11.32
N ALA A 286 -23.61 -5.05 -11.48
CA ALA A 286 -23.76 -5.67 -12.78
C ALA A 286 -24.99 -5.15 -13.54
N ALA A 287 -26.14 -4.98 -12.86
CA ALA A 287 -27.34 -4.43 -13.46
C ALA A 287 -27.19 -2.96 -13.90
N ILE A 288 -26.37 -2.17 -13.19
CA ILE A 288 -26.05 -0.78 -13.56
C ILE A 288 -25.06 -0.76 -14.74
N LEU A 289 -23.99 -1.55 -14.68
CA LEU A 289 -22.98 -1.64 -15.74
C LEU A 289 -23.58 -2.09 -17.07
N LYS A 290 -24.48 -3.08 -17.04
CA LYS A 290 -25.24 -3.52 -18.22
C LYS A 290 -26.06 -2.40 -18.87
N LYS A 291 -26.52 -1.41 -18.09
CA LYS A 291 -27.25 -0.25 -18.62
C LYS A 291 -26.33 0.85 -19.15
N LEU A 292 -25.07 0.84 -18.76
CA LEU A 292 -24.07 1.83 -19.15
C LEU A 292 -23.24 1.37 -20.37
N ASP A 293 -23.52 0.19 -20.92
CA ASP A 293 -22.70 -0.48 -21.96
C ASP A 293 -21.20 -0.44 -21.63
N ALA A 294 -20.87 -0.62 -20.34
CA ALA A 294 -19.50 -0.58 -19.87
C ALA A 294 -18.71 -1.78 -20.43
N GLU A 295 -17.55 -1.51 -21.02
CA GLU A 295 -16.63 -2.57 -21.46
C GLU A 295 -16.14 -3.38 -20.26
N THR A 296 -15.93 -4.68 -20.47
CA THR A 296 -15.42 -5.55 -19.41
C THR A 296 -13.93 -5.25 -19.23
N PRO A 297 -13.47 -4.84 -18.05
CA PRO A 297 -12.04 -4.59 -17.83
C PRO A 297 -11.24 -5.88 -18.02
N VAL A 298 -10.03 -5.74 -18.58
CA VAL A 298 -9.12 -6.86 -18.82
C VAL A 298 -8.70 -7.48 -17.48
N GLN A 299 -8.96 -8.78 -17.29
CA GLN A 299 -8.48 -9.52 -16.13
C GLN A 299 -6.95 -9.56 -16.14
N GLN A 300 -6.32 -9.02 -15.10
CA GLN A 300 -4.87 -9.06 -14.94
C GLN A 300 -4.47 -10.23 -14.02
N PRO A 301 -3.36 -10.93 -14.32
CA PRO A 301 -2.91 -12.05 -13.51
C PRO A 301 -2.54 -11.61 -12.08
N ASN A 302 -3.01 -12.37 -11.09
CA ASN A 302 -2.60 -12.19 -9.69
C ASN A 302 -1.18 -12.73 -9.52
N VAL A 303 -0.24 -11.84 -9.19
CA VAL A 303 1.11 -12.24 -8.78
C VAL A 303 1.07 -12.58 -7.29
N GLU A 304 1.41 -13.83 -6.93
CA GLU A 304 1.54 -14.23 -5.53
C GLU A 304 2.75 -13.54 -4.90
N MET A 305 2.50 -12.38 -4.28
CA MET A 305 3.49 -11.67 -3.48
C MET A 305 3.27 -11.87 -1.98
N GLY A 306 4.38 -11.91 -1.23
CA GLY A 306 4.36 -11.82 0.22
C GLY A 306 3.70 -10.52 0.72
N LEU A 307 3.00 -10.59 1.85
CA LEU A 307 2.33 -9.45 2.47
C LEU A 307 3.36 -8.42 2.97
N ILE A 308 3.17 -7.16 2.57
CA ILE A 308 3.88 -6.00 3.12
C ILE A 308 2.94 -5.27 4.08
N CYS A 309 3.39 -5.00 5.30
CA CYS A 309 2.63 -4.19 6.26
C CYS A 309 3.25 -2.80 6.39
N VAL A 310 2.45 -1.76 6.25
CA VAL A 310 2.87 -0.36 6.48
C VAL A 310 2.28 0.12 7.80
N CYS A 311 3.13 0.40 8.78
CA CYS A 311 2.70 0.90 10.08
C CYS A 311 2.12 2.31 9.97
N VAL A 312 0.91 2.51 10.50
CA VAL A 312 0.17 3.78 10.49
C VAL A 312 -0.36 4.15 11.87
N TRP A 313 -0.28 5.43 12.20
CA TRP A 313 -0.64 6.04 13.49
C TRP A 313 -0.84 7.56 13.32
N GLY A 314 -1.55 8.19 14.25
CA GLY A 314 -1.92 9.61 14.14
C GLY A 314 -2.92 9.85 13.00
N THR A 315 -3.17 11.13 12.70
CA THR A 315 -4.17 11.55 11.72
C THR A 315 -3.52 12.42 10.66
N ALA A 316 -3.79 12.13 9.38
CA ALA A 316 -3.31 12.95 8.28
C ALA A 316 -3.86 14.38 8.38
N GLY A 317 -3.03 15.36 8.05
CA GLY A 317 -3.42 16.76 8.12
C GLY A 317 -2.24 17.71 8.07
N ASN A 318 -2.48 18.93 8.54
CA ASN A 318 -1.46 19.97 8.63
C ASN A 318 -0.56 19.77 9.86
N GLY A 319 0.60 20.44 9.85
CA GLY A 319 1.60 20.32 10.93
C GLY A 319 2.50 19.08 10.78
N ARG A 320 3.48 18.97 11.68
CA ARG A 320 4.53 17.94 11.60
C ARG A 320 3.95 16.52 11.65
N ASP A 321 3.13 16.23 12.65
CA ASP A 321 2.56 14.89 12.85
C ASP A 321 1.57 14.51 11.73
N GLY A 322 0.77 15.49 11.28
CA GLY A 322 -0.17 15.30 10.17
C GLY A 322 0.55 15.02 8.85
N GLN A 323 1.67 15.69 8.58
CA GLN A 323 2.52 15.40 7.43
C GLN A 323 3.19 14.03 7.53
N ALA A 324 3.65 13.62 8.72
CA ALA A 324 4.22 12.31 8.95
C ALA A 324 3.20 11.18 8.73
N ALA A 325 1.95 11.38 9.17
CA ALA A 325 0.82 10.49 8.85
C ALA A 325 0.56 10.41 7.34
N SER A 326 0.53 11.56 6.65
CA SER A 326 0.36 11.61 5.20
C SER A 326 1.49 10.92 4.44
N ARG A 327 2.75 11.02 4.88
CA ARG A 327 3.89 10.31 4.26
C ARG A 327 3.74 8.79 4.34
N ARG A 328 3.26 8.27 5.46
CA ARG A 328 2.97 6.83 5.63
C ARG A 328 1.86 6.34 4.72
N ALA A 329 0.80 7.15 4.59
CA ALA A 329 -0.29 6.88 3.64
C ALA A 329 0.21 6.92 2.18
N SER A 330 1.05 7.89 1.82
CA SER A 330 1.68 7.98 0.50
C SER A 330 2.50 6.75 0.17
N LEU A 331 3.28 6.23 1.13
CA LEU A 331 4.05 5.01 0.92
C LEU A 331 3.15 3.79 0.65
N ALA A 332 2.08 3.63 1.41
CA ALA A 332 1.09 2.57 1.15
C ALA A 332 0.46 2.72 -0.25
N ARG A 333 0.14 3.95 -0.65
CA ARG A 333 -0.38 4.25 -1.99
C ARG A 333 0.62 3.90 -3.07
N ASP A 334 1.88 4.26 -2.91
CA ASP A 334 2.94 3.99 -3.88
C ASP A 334 3.15 2.48 -4.05
N LEU A 335 3.06 1.71 -2.96
CA LEU A 335 3.09 0.24 -3.02
C LEU A 335 1.89 -0.34 -3.79
N TRP A 336 0.68 0.16 -3.55
CA TRP A 336 -0.51 -0.27 -4.30
C TRP A 336 -0.43 0.07 -5.79
N THR A 337 0.11 1.23 -6.14
CA THR A 337 0.36 1.64 -7.53
C THR A 337 1.32 0.66 -8.22
N HIS A 338 2.36 0.20 -7.52
CA HIS A 338 3.31 -0.81 -7.99
C HIS A 338 2.81 -2.26 -7.83
N ARG A 339 1.51 -2.46 -7.55
CA ARG A 339 0.87 -3.79 -7.42
C ARG A 339 1.47 -4.68 -6.33
N HIS A 340 2.12 -4.09 -5.33
CA HIS A 340 2.55 -4.84 -4.16
C HIS A 340 1.35 -5.13 -3.24
N ARG A 341 1.35 -6.33 -2.65
CA ARG A 341 0.36 -6.74 -1.64
C ARG A 341 0.66 -6.02 -0.32
N ALA A 342 0.27 -4.75 -0.24
CA ALA A 342 0.45 -3.92 0.94
C ALA A 342 -0.85 -3.80 1.77
N ALA A 343 -0.73 -3.87 3.09
CA ALA A 343 -1.82 -3.63 4.03
C ALA A 343 -1.38 -2.61 5.09
N LEU A 344 -2.33 -1.80 5.56
CA LEU A 344 -2.07 -0.91 6.69
C LEU A 344 -2.04 -1.68 8.00
N TRP A 345 -1.10 -1.33 8.87
CA TRP A 345 -0.96 -1.87 10.22
C TRP A 345 -1.18 -0.77 11.27
N PRO A 346 -2.33 -0.76 11.97
CA PRO A 346 -2.71 0.33 12.88
C PRO A 346 -2.23 0.15 14.33
N ALA A 347 -1.48 -0.91 14.63
CA ALA A 347 -1.07 -1.29 15.98
C ALA A 347 0.45 -1.24 16.15
N SER A 348 0.97 -1.72 17.28
CA SER A 348 2.41 -1.72 17.55
C SER A 348 3.17 -2.58 16.54
N SER A 349 4.41 -2.22 16.20
CA SER A 349 5.23 -3.01 15.27
C SER A 349 5.57 -4.40 15.81
N ALA A 350 5.61 -4.57 17.14
CA ALA A 350 5.84 -5.87 17.78
C ALA A 350 4.69 -6.85 17.48
N ASP A 351 3.45 -6.39 17.62
CA ASP A 351 2.26 -7.22 17.35
C ASP A 351 2.14 -7.63 15.88
N ALA A 352 2.75 -6.87 14.96
CA ALA A 352 2.67 -7.13 13.53
C ALA A 352 3.31 -8.47 13.14
N HIS A 353 4.47 -8.79 13.70
CA HIS A 353 5.18 -10.04 13.40
C HIS A 353 4.46 -11.25 13.99
N ASP A 354 3.85 -11.12 15.17
CA ASP A 354 3.13 -12.21 15.82
C ASP A 354 1.81 -12.54 15.13
N LEU A 355 1.05 -11.50 14.75
CA LEU A 355 -0.31 -11.66 14.25
C LEU A 355 -0.40 -11.73 12.72
N ALA A 356 0.26 -10.81 12.00
CA ALA A 356 0.17 -10.73 10.54
C ALA A 356 1.27 -11.50 9.82
N ARG A 357 2.40 -11.77 10.50
CA ARG A 357 3.59 -12.42 9.93
C ARG A 357 3.95 -11.89 8.53
N PRO A 358 4.07 -10.56 8.35
CA PRO A 358 4.37 -10.00 7.04
C PRO A 358 5.78 -10.39 6.61
N GLY A 359 5.99 -10.57 5.30
CA GLY A 359 7.33 -10.76 4.75
C GLY A 359 8.19 -9.49 4.91
N LEU A 360 7.53 -8.33 4.93
CA LEU A 360 8.14 -7.03 5.13
C LEU A 360 7.25 -6.12 5.97
N LEU A 361 7.79 -5.57 7.05
CA LEU A 361 7.17 -4.54 7.87
C LEU A 361 7.86 -3.19 7.63
N ILE A 362 7.09 -2.15 7.34
CA ILE A 362 7.59 -0.81 7.08
C ILE A 362 7.17 0.14 8.19
N LEU A 363 8.16 0.77 8.81
CA LEU A 363 7.99 1.78 9.83
C LEU A 363 8.68 3.07 9.37
N HIS A 364 7.89 4.11 9.13
CA HIS A 364 8.42 5.41 8.70
C HIS A 364 8.47 6.36 9.90
N ASP A 365 9.67 6.66 10.38
CA ASP A 365 9.93 7.71 11.38
C ASP A 365 10.22 9.04 10.69
N ASP A 366 10.38 10.14 11.42
CA ASP A 366 10.42 11.50 10.86
C ASP A 366 11.47 11.73 9.75
N ALA A 367 12.62 11.05 9.78
CA ALA A 367 13.71 11.23 8.81
C ALA A 367 14.03 9.99 7.97
N ASP A 368 13.68 8.79 8.44
CA ASP A 368 14.15 7.53 7.87
C ASP A 368 13.07 6.45 7.88
N VAL A 369 13.13 5.55 6.89
CA VAL A 369 12.22 4.40 6.82
C VAL A 369 12.95 3.15 7.29
N ARG A 370 12.43 2.53 8.34
CA ARG A 370 12.88 1.25 8.87
C ARG A 370 12.07 0.12 8.24
N LEU A 371 12.78 -0.84 7.64
CA LEU A 371 12.24 -1.99 6.93
C LEU A 371 12.66 -3.26 7.68
N ALA A 372 11.72 -3.91 8.35
CA ALA A 372 11.96 -5.16 9.06
C ALA A 372 11.54 -6.34 8.17
N CYS A 373 12.51 -7.11 7.71
CA CYS A 373 12.31 -8.27 6.83
C CYS A 373 12.43 -9.56 7.62
N TRP A 374 11.49 -10.49 7.41
CA TRP A 374 11.60 -11.84 7.93
C TRP A 374 12.29 -12.74 6.91
N ASP A 375 13.46 -13.30 7.25
CA ASP A 375 14.23 -14.18 6.34
C ASP A 375 13.95 -15.69 6.54
N GLY A 376 13.02 -16.03 7.43
CA GLY A 376 12.69 -17.41 7.80
C GLY A 376 13.29 -17.85 9.13
N MET A 377 14.47 -17.35 9.52
CA MET A 377 15.11 -17.68 10.81
C MET A 377 15.26 -16.48 11.74
N ARG A 378 15.46 -15.26 11.21
CA ARG A 378 15.69 -14.05 12.00
C ARG A 378 15.02 -12.83 11.36
N LEU A 379 14.70 -11.86 12.22
CA LEU A 379 14.25 -10.54 11.78
C LEU A 379 15.48 -9.68 11.43
N ARG A 380 15.52 -9.10 10.23
CA ARG A 380 16.57 -8.16 9.80
C ARG A 380 15.98 -6.77 9.58
N GLU A 381 16.49 -5.78 10.29
CA GLU A 381 16.10 -4.39 10.11
C GLU A 381 17.06 -3.66 9.16
N HIS A 382 16.49 -2.91 8.21
CA HIS A 382 17.23 -2.08 7.26
C HIS A 382 16.73 -0.64 7.40
N LYS A 383 17.64 0.32 7.43
CA LYS A 383 17.33 1.74 7.48
C LYS A 383 17.58 2.34 6.10
N VAL A 384 16.52 2.81 5.44
CA VAL A 384 16.55 3.25 4.04
C VAL A 384 15.92 4.64 3.93
N PRO A 385 16.50 5.57 3.13
CA PRO A 385 15.87 6.84 2.83
C PRO A 385 14.52 6.64 2.12
N TYR A 386 13.53 7.49 2.39
CA TYR A 386 12.17 7.37 1.80
C TYR A 386 12.17 7.12 0.29
N ILE A 387 13.04 7.84 -0.44
CA ILE A 387 13.13 7.78 -1.90
C ILE A 387 13.61 6.41 -2.43
N ASP A 388 14.40 5.67 -1.65
CA ASP A 388 15.00 4.40 -2.08
C ASP A 388 14.16 3.18 -1.61
N VAL A 389 13.05 3.39 -0.89
CA VAL A 389 12.24 2.30 -0.30
C VAL A 389 11.64 1.38 -1.35
N LEU A 390 11.03 1.92 -2.40
CA LEU A 390 10.40 1.10 -3.45
C LEU A 390 11.43 0.25 -4.19
N ASP A 391 12.60 0.82 -4.44
CA ASP A 391 13.68 0.14 -5.14
C ASP A 391 14.33 -0.94 -4.27
N PHE A 392 14.45 -0.71 -2.96
CA PHE A 392 14.83 -1.74 -2.00
C PHE A 392 13.84 -2.92 -2.00
N ILE A 393 12.53 -2.63 -2.02
CA ILE A 393 11.48 -3.64 -2.03
C ILE A 393 11.52 -4.49 -3.30
N LYS A 394 11.70 -3.85 -4.46
CA LYS A 394 11.86 -4.56 -5.75
C LYS A 394 13.05 -5.52 -5.71
N GLN A 395 14.20 -5.09 -5.18
CA GLN A 395 15.38 -5.94 -5.05
C GLN A 395 15.17 -7.13 -4.09
N LYS A 396 14.42 -6.94 -3.00
CA LYS A 396 14.21 -7.97 -1.98
C LYS A 396 13.13 -8.98 -2.35
N LEU A 397 12.03 -8.55 -2.96
CA LEU A 397 10.90 -9.43 -3.29
C LEU A 397 11.07 -10.12 -4.64
N TYR A 398 11.91 -9.57 -5.52
CA TYR A 398 12.19 -10.14 -6.84
C TYR A 398 13.70 -10.32 -7.09
N PRO A 399 14.38 -11.23 -6.36
CA PRO A 399 15.80 -11.49 -6.61
C PRO A 399 16.05 -12.02 -8.03
N ASP A 400 15.07 -12.73 -8.63
CA ASP A 400 15.19 -13.35 -9.96
C ASP A 400 14.59 -12.53 -11.13
N ALA A 401 13.77 -11.50 -10.88
CA ALA A 401 13.34 -10.60 -11.96
C ALA A 401 14.49 -9.67 -12.42
N VAL A 402 15.52 -9.50 -11.60
CA VAL A 402 16.80 -8.89 -11.98
C VAL A 402 17.69 -9.90 -12.74
N ARG A 403 17.33 -11.19 -12.78
CA ARG A 403 18.08 -12.27 -13.45
C ARG A 403 17.53 -12.68 -14.83
N ASN A 404 16.31 -12.32 -15.20
CA ASN A 404 15.69 -12.72 -16.49
C ASN A 404 14.91 -11.59 -17.19
N SER A 405 15.47 -10.38 -17.21
CA SER A 405 15.17 -9.37 -18.23
C SER A 405 16.51 -8.87 -18.78
N GLU A 406 16.74 -9.04 -20.08
CA GLU A 406 17.98 -8.69 -20.78
C GLU A 406 18.46 -7.22 -20.57
N PRO A 407 19.77 -6.97 -20.73
CA PRO A 407 20.51 -6.12 -19.79
C PRO A 407 20.58 -4.67 -20.26
N GLY A 408 19.99 -3.77 -19.49
CA GLY A 408 20.03 -2.35 -19.80
C GLY A 408 19.52 -1.50 -18.64
N THR A 409 20.45 -0.68 -18.13
CA THR A 409 20.23 0.60 -17.42
C THR A 409 19.55 0.57 -16.06
N GLY A 410 20.38 0.71 -15.02
CA GLY A 410 20.26 1.74 -13.98
C GLY A 410 19.05 1.66 -13.04
N THR A 411 19.16 1.81 -11.73
CA THR A 411 20.21 2.34 -10.89
C THR A 411 19.80 1.93 -9.50
N ASN A 412 20.61 1.17 -8.76
CA ASN A 412 20.47 1.15 -7.32
C ASN A 412 21.80 1.43 -6.66
N ARG A 413 21.92 2.70 -6.29
CA ARG A 413 22.45 3.16 -5.01
C ARG A 413 22.61 2.02 -4.01
N ALA A 414 23.80 1.44 -3.95
CA ALA A 414 24.21 0.69 -2.78
C ALA A 414 24.71 1.71 -1.75
N LEU A 415 23.80 2.03 -0.82
CA LEU A 415 24.10 2.59 0.49
C LEU A 415 25.31 1.87 1.09
N SER A 416 26.22 2.67 1.65
CA SER A 416 27.43 2.23 2.34
C SER A 416 27.08 1.26 3.47
N TRP A 417 27.61 0.04 3.40
CA TRP A 417 27.60 -0.89 4.54
C TRP A 417 28.96 -0.90 5.21
N SER A 418 28.92 -0.74 6.52
CA SER A 418 30.03 -0.83 7.46
C SER A 418 30.69 -2.21 7.38
N GLU A 419 32.00 -2.22 7.52
CA GLU A 419 32.87 -3.39 7.46
C GLU A 419 32.48 -4.48 8.47
N CYS A 420 32.06 -5.65 7.99
CA CYS A 420 32.47 -6.93 8.58
C CYS A 420 32.23 -8.08 7.59
N GLU A 421 33.25 -8.92 7.48
CA GLU A 421 33.27 -10.27 6.90
C GLU A 421 33.25 -10.39 5.36
N LYS A 422 34.44 -10.24 4.77
CA LYS A 422 34.80 -10.86 3.49
C LYS A 422 34.74 -12.38 3.64
N SER A 423 33.84 -13.03 2.90
CA SER A 423 34.03 -14.42 2.47
C SER A 423 33.46 -14.63 1.05
N ASN A 424 34.38 -14.98 0.13
CA ASN A 424 34.26 -15.51 -1.23
C ASN A 424 33.16 -14.98 -2.18
N CYS A 425 33.55 -14.01 -3.02
CA CYS A 425 32.93 -13.74 -4.33
C CYS A 425 33.91 -14.19 -5.43
N GLY A 426 33.44 -14.94 -6.44
CA GLY A 426 34.29 -15.65 -7.41
C GLY A 426 35.06 -14.79 -8.44
N PHE A 427 34.77 -13.50 -8.56
CA PHE A 427 35.52 -12.57 -9.41
C PHE A 427 36.21 -11.52 -8.57
N THR A 428 37.53 -11.36 -8.79
CA THR A 428 38.32 -10.32 -8.13
C THR A 428 38.85 -9.33 -9.16
N THR A 429 38.64 -8.04 -8.93
CA THR A 429 39.14 -6.99 -9.83
C THR A 429 40.14 -6.13 -9.07
N SER A 430 41.31 -5.92 -9.65
CA SER A 430 42.30 -4.97 -9.16
C SER A 430 42.46 -3.83 -10.16
N VAL A 431 42.37 -2.59 -9.68
CA VAL A 431 42.42 -1.39 -10.53
C VAL A 431 43.65 -0.55 -10.19
N SER A 432 44.49 -0.30 -11.19
CA SER A 432 45.60 0.65 -11.15
C SER A 432 45.22 1.91 -11.93
N PHE A 433 45.54 3.09 -11.38
CA PHE A 433 45.17 4.38 -11.97
C PHE A 433 46.41 5.10 -12.51
N CYS A 434 46.41 5.36 -13.81
CA CYS A 434 47.41 6.14 -14.54
C CYS A 434 46.78 7.49 -14.90
N ILE A 435 47.09 8.51 -14.10
CA ILE A 435 46.58 9.87 -14.26
C ILE A 435 47.76 10.82 -14.21
N ALA A 436 47.74 11.87 -15.06
CA ALA A 436 48.81 12.85 -15.10
C ALA A 436 49.06 13.43 -13.71
N SER A 437 50.34 13.63 -13.36
CA SER A 437 50.77 14.12 -12.04
C SER A 437 50.11 15.43 -11.57
N LYS A 438 49.55 16.22 -12.50
CA LYS A 438 48.83 17.47 -12.25
C LYS A 438 47.33 17.28 -11.94
N ASP A 439 46.73 16.15 -12.33
CA ASP A 439 45.31 15.85 -12.16
C ASP A 439 45.11 14.81 -11.05
N ARG A 440 45.14 15.23 -9.78
CA ARG A 440 44.85 14.30 -8.67
C ARG A 440 43.34 14.09 -8.52
N MET A 441 42.89 12.85 -8.75
CA MET A 441 41.52 12.44 -8.42
C MET A 441 41.31 12.35 -6.90
N ASN A 442 40.17 12.86 -6.43
CA ASN A 442 39.78 12.71 -5.02
C ASN A 442 39.34 11.25 -4.71
N LYS A 443 39.33 10.87 -3.43
CA LYS A 443 39.01 9.50 -2.98
C LYS A 443 37.62 9.03 -3.44
N ASN A 444 36.63 9.92 -3.50
CA ASN A 444 35.27 9.59 -3.90
C ASN A 444 35.19 9.32 -5.42
N SER A 445 35.88 10.12 -6.23
CA SER A 445 35.98 9.94 -7.68
C SER A 445 36.73 8.67 -8.04
N LYS A 446 37.79 8.32 -7.29
CA LYS A 446 38.51 7.04 -7.45
C LYS A 446 37.57 5.86 -7.14
N ARG A 447 36.85 5.90 -6.01
CA ARG A 447 35.87 4.86 -5.62
C ARG A 447 34.72 4.74 -6.62
N HIS A 448 34.25 5.86 -7.17
CA HIS A 448 33.23 5.87 -8.23
C HIS A 448 33.73 5.16 -9.50
N CYS A 449 34.94 5.48 -9.94
CA CYS A 449 35.59 4.86 -11.09
C CYS A 449 35.82 3.36 -10.87
N GLU A 450 36.31 2.94 -9.70
CA GLU A 450 36.46 1.52 -9.34
C GLU A 450 35.13 0.76 -9.40
N ASN A 451 34.04 1.34 -8.87
CA ASN A 451 32.71 0.72 -8.94
C ASN A 451 32.22 0.59 -10.39
N GLN A 452 32.49 1.59 -11.22
CA GLN A 452 32.11 1.58 -12.63
C GLN A 452 32.89 0.53 -13.43
N ILE A 453 34.20 0.45 -13.20
CA ILE A 453 35.08 -0.59 -13.75
C ILE A 453 34.61 -1.98 -13.34
N ASN A 454 34.34 -2.20 -12.05
CA ASN A 454 33.84 -3.46 -11.53
C ASN A 454 32.53 -3.89 -12.19
N THR A 455 31.62 -2.94 -12.41
CA THR A 455 30.34 -3.21 -13.07
C THR A 455 30.54 -3.62 -14.54
N GLN A 456 31.38 -2.89 -15.29
CA GLN A 456 31.65 -3.19 -16.71
C GLN A 456 32.38 -4.52 -16.90
N ILE A 457 33.35 -4.83 -16.04
CA ILE A 457 34.10 -6.08 -16.09
C ILE A 457 33.21 -7.25 -15.72
N THR A 458 32.44 -7.15 -14.62
CA THR A 458 31.51 -8.20 -14.23
C THR A 458 30.53 -8.49 -15.35
N SER A 459 29.98 -7.45 -15.99
CA SER A 459 29.11 -7.62 -17.16
C SER A 459 29.80 -8.32 -18.33
N THR A 460 31.06 -7.97 -18.60
CA THR A 460 31.81 -8.57 -19.72
C THR A 460 32.18 -10.03 -19.44
N LEU A 461 32.59 -10.37 -18.22
CA LEU A 461 32.88 -11.75 -17.81
C LEU A 461 31.65 -12.65 -17.88
N VAL A 462 30.49 -12.15 -17.43
CA VAL A 462 29.22 -12.87 -17.53
C VAL A 462 28.84 -13.11 -19.00
N SER A 463 29.05 -12.12 -19.87
CA SER A 463 28.79 -12.28 -21.32
C SER A 463 29.71 -13.30 -22.00
N LEU A 464 30.89 -13.55 -21.42
CA LEU A 464 31.83 -14.60 -21.85
C LEU A 464 31.49 -15.98 -21.27
N GLY A 465 30.36 -16.12 -20.55
CA GLY A 465 29.90 -17.38 -19.98
C GLY A 465 30.55 -17.75 -18.64
N LEU A 466 31.33 -16.85 -18.02
CA LEU A 466 31.95 -17.10 -16.72
C LEU A 466 30.93 -16.84 -15.60
N GLN A 467 30.80 -17.79 -14.66
CA GLN A 467 29.87 -17.69 -13.53
C GLN A 467 30.59 -17.43 -12.20
N ALA A 468 30.13 -16.40 -11.47
CA ALA A 468 30.67 -16.05 -10.16
C ALA A 468 30.41 -17.19 -9.15
N GLY A 469 31.49 -17.87 -8.73
CA GLY A 469 31.45 -19.00 -7.79
C GLY A 469 31.93 -20.33 -8.39
N VAL A 470 31.99 -20.45 -9.71
CA VAL A 470 32.50 -21.65 -10.42
C VAL A 470 33.92 -21.42 -10.94
N SER A 471 34.19 -20.24 -11.51
CA SER A 471 35.50 -19.86 -12.04
C SER A 471 36.16 -18.83 -11.14
N ARG A 472 37.40 -19.08 -10.69
CA ARG A 472 38.22 -18.07 -10.01
C ARG A 472 38.88 -17.21 -11.07
N VAL A 473 38.36 -15.99 -11.28
CA VAL A 473 38.88 -15.07 -12.30
C VAL A 473 39.34 -13.77 -11.64
N ARG A 474 40.57 -13.37 -11.94
CA ARG A 474 41.13 -12.09 -11.54
C ARG A 474 41.29 -11.18 -12.74
N VAL A 475 40.76 -9.97 -12.66
CA VAL A 475 40.92 -8.97 -13.73
C VAL A 475 41.77 -7.80 -13.26
N HIS A 476 42.88 -7.58 -13.96
CA HIS A 476 43.78 -6.46 -13.76
C HIS A 476 43.42 -5.32 -14.71
N VAL A 477 43.08 -4.16 -14.16
CA VAL A 477 42.58 -3.02 -14.93
C VAL A 477 43.53 -1.85 -14.82
N VAL A 478 44.00 -1.35 -15.95
CA VAL A 478 44.75 -0.09 -16.02
C VAL A 478 43.79 1.01 -16.46
N ALA A 479 43.42 1.88 -15.51
CA ALA A 479 42.55 3.02 -15.73
C ALA A 479 43.38 4.24 -16.13
N VAL A 480 43.15 4.75 -17.34
CA VAL A 480 43.99 5.74 -18.02
C VAL A 480 43.18 7.01 -18.30
N ALA A 481 43.73 8.18 -17.99
CA ALA A 481 43.11 9.49 -18.23
C ALA A 481 43.23 9.95 -19.70
N VAL A 482 42.76 9.14 -20.65
CA VAL A 482 42.79 9.42 -22.10
C VAL A 482 41.44 9.15 -22.75
N GLU A 483 41.17 9.76 -23.91
CA GLU A 483 39.91 9.60 -24.64
C GLU A 483 39.70 8.13 -25.09
N ALA A 484 38.44 7.71 -25.22
CA ALA A 484 38.02 6.38 -25.62
C ALA A 484 38.62 5.94 -26.96
N ALA A 485 38.89 6.88 -27.87
CA ALA A 485 39.55 6.59 -29.14
C ALA A 485 40.97 6.02 -28.95
N ALA A 486 41.73 6.53 -27.99
CA ALA A 486 43.06 6.01 -27.65
C ALA A 486 42.98 4.62 -27.01
N VAL A 487 42.04 4.39 -26.09
CA VAL A 487 41.83 3.07 -25.46
C VAL A 487 41.39 2.02 -26.48
N ARG A 488 40.54 2.37 -27.45
CA ARG A 488 40.15 1.46 -28.54
C ARG A 488 41.33 1.13 -29.46
N ALA A 489 42.17 2.11 -29.77
CA ALA A 489 43.37 1.89 -30.57
C ALA A 489 44.37 0.97 -29.86
N LEU A 490 44.59 1.17 -28.56
CA LEU A 490 45.43 0.28 -27.74
C LEU A 490 44.85 -1.13 -27.67
N ALA A 491 43.55 -1.27 -27.38
CA ALA A 491 42.91 -2.59 -27.30
C ALA A 491 42.96 -3.32 -28.65
N ALA A 492 42.87 -2.61 -29.78
CA ALA A 492 43.03 -3.20 -31.11
C ALA A 492 44.47 -3.64 -31.38
N ALA A 493 45.47 -2.89 -30.91
CA ALA A 493 46.88 -3.26 -31.03
C ALA A 493 47.28 -4.43 -30.09
N LEU A 494 46.50 -4.67 -29.04
CA LEU A 494 46.72 -5.70 -28.00
C LEU A 494 45.74 -6.88 -28.13
N ALA A 495 45.28 -7.19 -29.35
CA ALA A 495 44.32 -8.27 -29.62
C ALA A 495 44.97 -9.68 -29.70
N ALA A 496 46.28 -9.78 -29.50
CA ALA A 496 47.06 -11.03 -29.46
C ALA A 496 47.62 -11.26 -28.04
N PRO A 497 47.88 -12.52 -27.64
CA PRO A 497 48.27 -12.86 -26.28
C PRO A 497 49.38 -11.96 -25.74
N LEU A 498 49.12 -11.31 -24.60
CA LEU A 498 49.99 -10.29 -24.04
C LEU A 498 51.40 -10.84 -23.70
N ASP A 499 52.39 -10.53 -24.54
CA ASP A 499 53.81 -10.65 -24.21
C ASP A 499 54.37 -9.29 -23.76
N ALA A 500 55.07 -9.27 -22.64
CA ALA A 500 55.73 -8.09 -22.11
C ALA A 500 56.75 -7.47 -23.10
N GLY A 501 57.28 -8.27 -24.03
CA GLY A 501 58.17 -7.80 -25.10
C GLY A 501 57.46 -6.97 -26.19
N GLU A 502 56.17 -7.18 -26.42
CA GLU A 502 55.41 -6.59 -27.53
C GLU A 502 54.59 -5.35 -27.11
N LEU A 503 54.37 -5.16 -25.80
CA LEU A 503 53.62 -4.01 -25.26
C LEU A 503 54.15 -2.65 -25.73
N HIS A 504 55.48 -2.49 -25.79
CA HIS A 504 56.08 -1.24 -26.24
C HIS A 504 55.72 -0.94 -27.70
N HIS A 505 55.77 -1.94 -28.58
CA HIS A 505 55.43 -1.79 -29.99
C HIS A 505 53.93 -1.49 -30.19
N ALA A 506 53.05 -2.03 -29.34
CA ALA A 506 51.62 -1.74 -29.38
C ALA A 506 51.27 -0.31 -28.90
N PHE A 507 52.00 0.22 -27.91
CA PHE A 507 51.75 1.55 -27.34
C PHE A 507 52.34 2.69 -28.18
N MET A 508 53.48 2.50 -28.86
CA MET A 508 54.17 3.56 -29.62
C MET A 508 53.29 4.27 -30.66
N PRO A 509 52.54 3.57 -31.56
CA PRO A 509 51.68 4.24 -32.53
C PRO A 509 50.58 5.10 -31.89
N VAL A 510 50.10 4.71 -30.70
CA VAL A 510 49.08 5.47 -29.97
C VAL A 510 49.71 6.65 -29.24
N ILE A 511 50.90 6.50 -28.66
CA ILE A 511 51.64 7.61 -28.03
C ILE A 511 51.95 8.70 -29.06
N ASP A 512 52.36 8.32 -30.27
CA ASP A 512 52.65 9.25 -31.36
C ASP A 512 51.38 9.97 -31.87
N ALA A 513 50.24 9.28 -31.88
CA ALA A 513 48.95 9.87 -32.27
C ALA A 513 48.37 10.82 -31.21
N TYR A 514 48.75 10.69 -29.93
CA TYR A 514 48.24 11.47 -28.81
C TYR A 514 49.37 12.15 -27.98
N PRO A 515 50.17 13.06 -28.57
CA PRO A 515 51.37 13.62 -27.94
C PRO A 515 51.07 14.42 -26.66
N LYS A 516 49.86 14.99 -26.53
CA LYS A 516 49.41 15.71 -25.32
C LYS A 516 49.11 14.80 -24.12
N ARG A 517 49.08 13.48 -24.33
CA ARG A 517 48.77 12.46 -23.30
C ARG A 517 49.93 11.49 -23.08
N ARG A 518 51.12 11.80 -23.60
CA ARG A 518 52.30 10.93 -23.56
C ARG A 518 52.63 10.44 -22.16
N ASP A 519 52.71 11.35 -21.18
CA ASP A 519 53.03 11.01 -19.79
C ASP A 519 52.09 9.92 -19.22
N VAL A 520 50.79 10.04 -19.51
CA VAL A 520 49.75 9.12 -19.01
C VAL A 520 49.82 7.76 -19.71
N LEU A 521 50.16 7.75 -21.00
CA LEU A 521 50.30 6.53 -21.80
C LEU A 521 51.60 5.79 -21.47
N ASP A 522 52.69 6.51 -21.18
CA ASP A 522 53.96 5.94 -20.70
C ASP A 522 53.79 5.30 -19.32
N ASP A 523 53.06 5.96 -18.40
CA ASP A 523 52.70 5.39 -17.09
C ASP A 523 51.85 4.11 -17.24
N ALA A 524 50.88 4.12 -18.15
CA ALA A 524 50.04 2.95 -18.43
C ALA A 524 50.84 1.79 -19.02
N LEU A 525 51.80 2.08 -19.91
CA LEU A 525 52.72 1.08 -20.45
C LEU A 525 53.59 0.47 -19.35
N HIS A 526 54.13 1.28 -18.45
CA HIS A 526 54.94 0.79 -17.32
C HIS A 526 54.14 -0.13 -16.39
N GLU A 527 52.93 0.30 -16.01
CA GLU A 527 52.05 -0.43 -15.10
C GLU A 527 51.61 -1.77 -15.72
N LEU A 528 51.17 -1.77 -16.97
CA LEU A 528 50.79 -3.00 -17.68
C LEU A 528 51.98 -3.95 -17.83
N THR A 529 53.17 -3.42 -18.14
CA THR A 529 54.40 -4.23 -18.22
C THR A 529 54.76 -4.87 -16.88
N SER A 530 54.57 -4.14 -15.77
CA SER A 530 54.78 -4.67 -14.41
C SER A 530 53.80 -5.80 -14.10
N LEU A 531 52.51 -5.61 -14.39
CA LEU A 531 51.45 -6.59 -14.14
C LEU A 531 51.63 -7.88 -14.97
N VAL A 532 52.07 -7.77 -16.23
CA VAL A 532 52.35 -8.93 -17.09
C VAL A 532 53.61 -9.68 -16.63
N LYS A 533 54.68 -8.96 -16.22
CA LYS A 533 55.91 -9.57 -15.69
C LYS A 533 55.74 -10.25 -14.33
N GLN A 534 54.92 -9.69 -13.45
CA GLN A 534 54.61 -10.31 -12.15
C GLN A 534 53.86 -11.64 -12.33
N ASN A 535 53.02 -11.75 -13.37
CA ASN A 535 52.25 -12.94 -13.64
C ASN A 535 53.09 -14.08 -14.25
N SER A 536 54.06 -13.78 -15.13
CA SER A 536 54.94 -14.81 -15.70
C SER A 536 55.82 -15.54 -14.67
N GLN A 537 55.99 -14.95 -13.47
CA GLN A 537 56.77 -15.52 -12.35
C GLN A 537 55.92 -16.31 -11.33
N CYS A 538 54.59 -16.20 -11.35
CA CYS A 538 53.68 -16.82 -10.38
C CYS A 538 52.67 -17.77 -11.06
N ARG A 539 53.13 -18.94 -11.52
CA ARG A 539 52.23 -20.01 -11.98
C ARG A 539 51.71 -20.85 -10.81
N ALA A 540 50.77 -20.30 -10.05
CA ALA A 540 49.90 -21.08 -9.15
C ALA A 540 48.61 -21.45 -9.92
N THR A 541 48.22 -22.73 -9.82
CA THR A 541 47.48 -23.48 -10.84
C THR A 541 45.95 -23.50 -10.73
N ASP A 542 45.25 -22.38 -10.41
CA ASP A 542 43.76 -22.44 -10.34
C ASP A 542 43.00 -21.12 -10.49
N GLU A 543 43.63 -20.03 -10.98
CA GLU A 543 42.98 -18.71 -11.15
C GLU A 543 43.25 -18.15 -12.56
N THR A 544 42.19 -17.88 -13.34
CA THR A 544 42.30 -17.27 -14.66
C THR A 544 42.53 -15.76 -14.52
N GLN A 545 43.62 -15.24 -15.08
CA GLN A 545 43.91 -13.81 -15.05
C GLN A 545 43.57 -13.16 -16.40
N LEU A 546 42.89 -12.01 -16.36
CA LEU A 546 42.54 -11.22 -17.54
C LEU A 546 43.00 -9.78 -17.35
N TYR A 547 43.25 -9.07 -18.43
CA TYR A 547 43.69 -7.68 -18.41
C TYR A 547 42.66 -6.79 -19.11
N ALA A 548 42.52 -5.54 -18.64
CA ALA A 548 41.62 -4.57 -19.24
C ALA A 548 42.18 -3.16 -19.19
N LEU A 549 41.84 -2.36 -20.19
CA LEU A 549 42.11 -0.92 -20.25
C LEU A 549 40.81 -0.16 -20.02
N TYR A 550 40.86 0.90 -19.21
CA TYR A 550 39.71 1.75 -18.92
C TYR A 550 39.99 3.22 -19.21
N SER A 551 39.14 3.86 -20.02
CA SER A 551 39.16 5.32 -20.21
C SER A 551 38.41 6.00 -19.07
N ILE A 552 39.12 6.78 -18.25
CA ILE A 552 38.52 7.58 -17.17
C ILE A 552 37.53 8.63 -17.70
N PRO A 553 37.84 9.47 -18.72
CA PRO A 553 36.91 10.51 -19.16
C PRO A 553 35.66 9.95 -19.85
N ASP A 554 35.78 8.89 -20.65
CA ASP A 554 34.69 8.36 -21.48
C ASP A 554 34.04 7.11 -20.91
N SER A 555 34.50 6.66 -19.74
CA SER A 555 33.94 5.50 -19.04
C SER A 555 33.90 4.22 -19.89
N LEU A 556 34.94 3.98 -20.70
CA LEU A 556 35.01 2.84 -21.61
C LEU A 556 36.01 1.80 -21.10
N CYS A 557 35.54 0.59 -20.78
CA CYS A 557 36.40 -0.58 -20.52
C CYS A 557 36.56 -1.45 -21.76
N ARG A 558 37.78 -1.95 -22.01
CA ARG A 558 38.07 -2.95 -23.02
C ARG A 558 38.97 -4.03 -22.42
N LEU A 559 38.53 -5.28 -22.51
CA LEU A 559 39.40 -6.43 -22.25
C LEU A 559 40.48 -6.51 -23.33
N ILE A 560 41.68 -6.85 -22.90
CA ILE A 560 42.84 -7.14 -23.72
C ILE A 560 43.26 -8.57 -23.37
N THR A 561 43.55 -9.37 -24.39
CA THR A 561 43.70 -10.84 -24.28
C THR A 561 45.09 -11.27 -24.66
#